data_AF-A0AB32U458-F1
#
_entry.id   AF-A0AB32U458-F1
#
_cell.length_a   1.000
_cell.length_b   1.000
_cell.length_c   1.000
_cell.angle_alpha   90.00
_cell.angle_beta   90.00
_cell.angle_gamma   90.00
#
_symmetry.space_group_name_H-M   'P 1'
#
loop_
_entity.id
_entity.type
_entity.pdbx_description
1 polymer ?
#
loop_
_entity_poly.entity_id
_entity_poly.type
_entity_poly.pdbx_seq_one_letter_code
_entity_poly.pdbx_strand_id
1 'polypeptide(L)'
;MAAVQDGPWKSLSSGKKVALAAGISVGATVGYLIYRHIRNSTEQCQSKEESRISVPLDVYRSIARYQSAFLDIVNQKSGAQINVLPNTEEQNMVNFLIQGSPEQILIAQCALEKLATDCEVITDVIDVPQTAFGRIIGRGGETLKFINRVSGAKVNCSKDRGRTLEENGKITITGTRKEIQSAKEMIMEKVIENETVRKRISQASALRQRRKPPETQGPENELLKPNGKDLPTLVNELKQELPVTVNGYVDSTDTAENSLRSEDEEILSPVSPLEISKFEIPSPDLSFQPDEHLEVYVSASENPQHFWIQILGVRSLQLDKLTAEMSRFYNGDSSQEHRVETIIVGDIVAAPYRDHGTWNRARVLGIVGSGLVDLYYVDFGDNGELPREHLRSMRSDFLSLPFQAIECSLAGVRPEGEVWTEAALDDFERMTFCAEWKPLLAKLYSYSHSEISSWPSVKLYDNSQGKAVDLGKELIRLGHAVSCEDEGNGLRGDWDESRSLQKMLDDMTGATSELSMSCISLSEVASISGSVDDTIDEEFN
;
A
#
# COMPACT_ATOMS: atom_id res chain seq x y z
N MET A 1 -107.30 3.15 -70.51
CA MET A 1 -106.39 4.26 -70.17
C MET A 1 -105.76 3.97 -68.82
N ALA A 2 -104.45 4.22 -68.72
CA ALA A 2 -103.62 4.38 -67.52
C ALA A 2 -103.50 3.20 -66.53
N ALA A 3 -102.29 2.66 -66.38
CA ALA A 3 -101.53 2.77 -65.12
C ALA A 3 -100.16 2.04 -65.18
N VAL A 4 -99.10 2.84 -65.06
CA VAL A 4 -97.92 2.62 -64.21
C VAL A 4 -96.95 1.47 -64.58
N GLN A 5 -95.87 1.85 -65.26
CA GLN A 5 -94.52 1.30 -64.98
C GLN A 5 -93.51 2.45 -64.92
N ASP A 6 -93.45 3.14 -63.78
CA ASP A 6 -92.24 3.83 -63.36
C ASP A 6 -91.55 2.95 -62.33
N GLY A 7 -90.65 2.10 -62.80
CA GLY A 7 -89.72 1.34 -61.96
C GLY A 7 -88.53 2.21 -61.52
N PRO A 8 -87.80 1.80 -60.45
CA PRO A 8 -86.83 2.64 -59.72
C PRO A 8 -85.48 2.77 -60.42
N TRP A 9 -85.46 3.02 -61.74
CA TRP A 9 -84.24 3.13 -62.54
C TRP A 9 -83.61 4.52 -62.53
N LYS A 10 -84.38 5.55 -62.13
CA LYS A 10 -83.93 6.95 -62.12
C LYS A 10 -83.17 7.38 -60.85
N SER A 11 -83.19 6.61 -59.75
CA SER A 11 -82.48 6.99 -58.50
C SER A 11 -81.12 6.32 -58.27
N LEU A 12 -80.65 5.48 -59.21
CA LEU A 12 -79.38 4.78 -59.08
C LEU A 12 -78.22 5.59 -59.69
N SER A 13 -77.19 5.89 -58.89
CA SER A 13 -75.94 6.52 -59.35
C SER A 13 -75.26 5.68 -60.45
N SER A 14 -74.51 6.29 -61.38
CA SER A 14 -73.89 5.61 -62.52
C SER A 14 -73.11 4.35 -62.14
N GLY A 15 -72.42 4.32 -60.99
CA GLY A 15 -71.73 3.11 -60.52
C GLY A 15 -72.65 1.93 -60.18
N LYS A 16 -73.84 2.20 -59.63
CA LYS A 16 -74.84 1.16 -59.32
C LYS A 16 -75.50 0.60 -60.57
N LYS A 17 -75.62 1.40 -61.64
CA LYS A 17 -76.13 0.96 -62.96
C LYS A 17 -75.14 0.02 -63.65
N VAL A 18 -73.84 0.33 -63.59
CA VAL A 18 -72.78 -0.51 -64.14
C VAL A 18 -72.66 -1.85 -63.40
N ALA A 19 -72.76 -1.84 -62.06
CA ALA A 19 -72.70 -3.07 -61.26
C ALA A 19 -73.88 -4.04 -61.55
N LEU A 20 -75.09 -3.51 -61.75
CA LEU A 20 -76.26 -4.32 -62.10
C LEU A 20 -76.19 -4.87 -63.54
N ALA A 21 -75.70 -4.07 -64.50
CA ALA A 21 -75.56 -4.48 -65.90
C ALA A 21 -74.47 -5.56 -66.10
N ALA A 22 -73.46 -5.61 -65.23
CA ALA A 22 -72.37 -6.58 -65.28
C ALA A 22 -72.65 -7.89 -64.50
N GLY A 23 -73.83 -8.05 -63.88
CA GLY A 23 -74.19 -9.26 -63.13
C GLY A 23 -73.34 -9.50 -61.86
N ILE A 24 -72.67 -8.46 -61.35
CA ILE A 24 -71.81 -8.57 -60.17
C ILE A 24 -72.70 -8.74 -58.95
N SER A 25 -72.56 -9.87 -58.25
CA SER A 25 -73.36 -10.15 -57.06
C SER A 25 -73.14 -9.07 -55.99
N VAL A 26 -74.17 -8.81 -55.18
CA VAL A 26 -74.08 -7.86 -54.05
C VAL A 26 -72.90 -8.22 -53.14
N GLY A 27 -72.64 -9.52 -52.96
CA GLY A 27 -71.50 -10.03 -52.20
C GLY A 27 -70.14 -9.64 -52.80
N ALA A 28 -69.97 -9.66 -54.12
CA ALA A 28 -68.73 -9.23 -54.77
C ALA A 28 -68.52 -7.71 -54.69
N THR A 29 -69.60 -6.92 -54.73
CA THR A 29 -69.51 -5.45 -54.56
C THR A 29 -69.15 -5.08 -53.12
N VAL A 30 -69.80 -5.70 -52.13
CA VAL A 30 -69.47 -5.51 -50.71
C VAL A 30 -68.07 -6.02 -50.41
N GLY A 31 -67.69 -7.18 -50.95
CA GLY A 31 -66.34 -7.73 -50.86
C GLY A 31 -65.28 -6.81 -51.47
N TYR A 32 -65.55 -6.18 -52.61
CA TYR A 32 -64.66 -5.18 -53.21
C TYR A 32 -64.59 -3.89 -52.38
N LEU A 33 -65.70 -3.43 -51.80
CA LEU A 33 -65.69 -2.26 -50.91
C LEU A 33 -64.93 -2.53 -49.62
N ILE A 34 -65.08 -3.73 -49.03
CA ILE A 34 -64.31 -4.17 -47.87
C ILE A 34 -62.83 -4.34 -48.26
N TYR A 35 -62.53 -5.00 -49.37
CA TYR A 35 -61.16 -5.12 -49.89
C TYR A 35 -60.53 -3.76 -50.16
N ARG A 36 -61.27 -2.83 -50.78
CA ARG A 36 -60.81 -1.45 -51.06
C ARG A 36 -60.68 -0.63 -49.79
N HIS A 37 -61.52 -0.85 -48.78
CA HIS A 37 -61.41 -0.15 -47.49
C HIS A 37 -60.26 -0.71 -46.65
N ILE A 38 -60.07 -2.03 -46.61
CA ILE A 38 -58.91 -2.67 -46.00
C ILE A 38 -57.64 -2.24 -46.73
N ARG A 39 -57.62 -2.31 -48.07
CA ARG A 39 -56.48 -1.89 -48.89
C ARG A 39 -56.20 -0.39 -48.78
N ASN A 40 -57.21 0.48 -48.73
CA ASN A 40 -56.99 1.91 -48.44
C ASN A 40 -56.50 2.12 -47.01
N SER A 41 -56.95 1.34 -46.02
CA SER A 41 -56.45 1.42 -44.64
C SER A 41 -55.01 0.89 -44.54
N THR A 42 -54.64 -0.09 -45.36
CA THR A 42 -53.27 -0.60 -45.51
C THR A 42 -52.38 0.39 -46.28
N GLU A 43 -52.89 1.06 -47.33
CA GLU A 43 -52.18 2.08 -48.09
C GLU A 43 -52.05 3.41 -47.31
N GLN A 44 -53.02 3.77 -46.46
CA GLN A 44 -52.89 4.90 -45.51
C GLN A 44 -51.84 4.64 -44.41
N CYS A 45 -51.50 3.37 -44.15
CA CYS A 45 -50.49 2.98 -43.17
C CYS A 45 -49.07 2.92 -43.76
N GLN A 46 -48.90 3.15 -45.07
CA GLN A 46 -47.60 3.18 -45.75
C GLN A 46 -47.09 4.60 -46.06
N SER A 47 -47.57 5.64 -45.37
CA SER A 47 -46.83 6.90 -45.35
C SER A 47 -45.56 6.67 -44.52
N LYS A 48 -44.41 6.52 -45.18
CA LYS A 48 -43.11 6.61 -44.51
C LYS A 48 -43.03 8.00 -43.90
N GLU A 49 -43.17 8.09 -42.59
CA GLU A 49 -42.96 9.32 -41.85
C GLU A 49 -41.46 9.53 -41.67
N GLU A 50 -41.06 10.80 -41.55
CA GLU A 50 -39.70 11.19 -41.27
C GLU A 50 -39.65 11.90 -39.93
N SER A 51 -38.71 11.50 -39.07
CA SER A 51 -38.41 12.22 -37.83
C SER A 51 -36.93 12.52 -37.73
N ARG A 52 -36.60 13.60 -37.00
CA ARG A 52 -35.24 14.05 -36.76
C ARG A 52 -34.92 14.03 -35.28
N ILE A 53 -33.71 13.60 -34.94
CA ILE A 53 -33.16 13.67 -33.58
C ILE A 53 -31.73 14.22 -33.64
N SER A 54 -31.35 15.02 -32.66
CA SER A 54 -30.05 15.66 -32.57
C SER A 54 -29.32 15.18 -31.31
N VAL A 55 -28.05 14.78 -31.46
CA VAL A 55 -27.20 14.32 -30.35
C VAL A 55 -25.91 15.14 -30.32
N PRO A 56 -25.41 15.58 -29.16
CA PRO A 56 -24.13 16.30 -29.10
C PRO A 56 -22.98 15.53 -29.75
N LEU A 57 -22.07 16.24 -30.41
CA LEU A 57 -20.95 15.64 -31.16
C LEU A 57 -20.07 14.74 -30.29
N ASP A 58 -19.84 15.13 -29.04
CA ASP A 58 -19.03 14.35 -28.09
C ASP A 58 -19.72 13.05 -27.69
N VAL A 59 -21.04 13.07 -27.54
CA VAL A 59 -21.86 11.89 -27.27
C VAL A 59 -21.89 10.98 -28.50
N TYR A 60 -22.04 11.53 -29.70
CA TYR A 60 -21.96 10.76 -30.95
C TYR A 60 -20.60 10.06 -31.10
N ARG A 61 -19.50 10.77 -30.84
CA ARG A 61 -18.14 10.20 -30.85
C ARG A 61 -17.98 9.09 -29.81
N SER A 62 -18.56 9.27 -28.63
CA SER A 62 -18.61 8.24 -27.57
C SER A 62 -19.35 7.01 -28.07
N ILE A 63 -20.58 7.15 -28.57
CA ILE A 63 -21.38 6.03 -29.12
C ILE A 63 -20.60 5.30 -30.22
N ALA A 64 -20.05 6.03 -31.20
CA ALA A 64 -19.32 5.44 -32.31
C ALA A 64 -18.03 4.71 -31.86
N ARG A 65 -17.41 5.14 -30.76
CA ARG A 65 -16.22 4.49 -30.18
C ARG A 65 -16.56 3.17 -29.51
N TYR A 66 -17.64 3.13 -28.73
CA TYR A 66 -18.01 1.95 -27.93
C TYR A 66 -18.90 0.96 -28.67
N GLN A 67 -19.62 1.41 -29.70
CA GLN A 67 -20.50 0.59 -30.51
C GLN A 67 -20.44 1.04 -31.98
N SER A 68 -19.40 0.64 -32.71
CA SER A 68 -19.25 0.98 -34.13
C SER A 68 -20.41 0.52 -35.01
N ALA A 69 -21.12 -0.55 -34.62
CA ALA A 69 -22.31 -1.07 -35.28
C ALA A 69 -23.63 -0.58 -34.65
N PHE A 70 -23.63 0.49 -33.85
CA PHE A 70 -24.85 0.94 -33.15
C PHE A 70 -25.98 1.26 -34.13
N LEU A 71 -25.66 1.88 -35.27
CA LEU A 71 -26.66 2.18 -36.31
C LEU A 71 -27.31 0.92 -36.86
N ASP A 72 -26.52 -0.13 -37.11
CA ASP A 72 -27.03 -1.41 -37.58
C ASP A 72 -27.91 -2.09 -36.53
N ILE A 73 -27.50 -2.03 -35.26
CA ILE A 73 -28.27 -2.58 -34.14
C ILE A 73 -29.60 -1.83 -33.98
N VAL A 74 -29.60 -0.50 -34.08
CA VAL A 74 -30.83 0.30 -33.97
C VAL A 74 -31.71 0.09 -35.19
N ASN A 75 -31.16 0.05 -36.41
CA ASN A 75 -31.90 -0.27 -37.64
C ASN A 75 -32.55 -1.66 -37.56
N GLN A 76 -31.81 -2.67 -37.11
CA GLN A 76 -32.32 -4.04 -36.98
C GLN A 76 -33.43 -4.14 -35.91
N LYS A 77 -33.27 -3.47 -34.76
CA LYS A 77 -34.25 -3.52 -33.66
C LYS A 77 -35.51 -2.71 -33.95
N SER A 78 -35.38 -1.57 -34.60
CA SER A 78 -36.51 -0.67 -34.88
C SER A 78 -37.21 -1.00 -36.20
N GLY A 79 -36.53 -1.63 -37.17
CA GLY A 79 -37.01 -1.77 -38.53
C GLY A 79 -37.12 -0.45 -39.30
N ALA A 80 -36.70 0.66 -38.70
CA ALA A 80 -36.60 1.97 -39.33
C ALA A 80 -35.28 2.12 -40.10
N GLN A 81 -35.26 3.01 -41.08
CA GLN A 81 -34.06 3.39 -41.80
C GLN A 81 -33.48 4.68 -41.18
N ILE A 82 -32.29 4.58 -40.59
CA ILE A 82 -31.60 5.70 -39.94
C ILE A 82 -30.42 6.16 -40.78
N ASN A 83 -30.42 7.44 -41.15
CA ASN A 83 -29.34 8.08 -41.88
C ASN A 83 -28.74 9.21 -41.04
N VAL A 84 -27.41 9.27 -40.96
CA VAL A 84 -26.69 10.40 -40.35
C VAL A 84 -26.63 11.53 -41.37
N LEU A 85 -27.13 12.71 -41.02
CA LEU A 85 -27.06 13.87 -41.89
C LEU A 85 -25.65 14.50 -41.81
N PRO A 86 -25.10 14.98 -42.94
CA PRO A 86 -23.78 15.59 -42.97
C PRO A 86 -23.76 16.82 -42.07
N ASN A 87 -22.80 16.86 -41.14
CA ASN A 87 -22.68 17.95 -40.18
C ASN A 87 -22.05 19.16 -40.88
N THR A 88 -22.66 20.35 -40.74
CA THR A 88 -22.03 21.61 -41.16
C THR A 88 -21.08 22.04 -40.05
N GLU A 89 -19.86 22.50 -40.37
CA GLU A 89 -18.76 22.71 -39.41
C GLU A 89 -19.08 23.62 -38.20
N GLU A 90 -20.21 24.33 -38.21
CA GLU A 90 -20.67 25.23 -37.16
C GLU A 90 -21.56 24.56 -36.08
N GLN A 91 -21.99 23.30 -36.24
CA GLN A 91 -22.91 22.65 -35.29
C GLN A 91 -22.23 21.58 -34.43
N ASN A 92 -22.19 21.80 -33.10
CA ASN A 92 -21.72 20.81 -32.11
C ASN A 92 -22.74 19.66 -31.87
N MET A 93 -23.64 19.42 -32.83
CA MET A 93 -24.73 18.46 -32.77
C MET A 93 -24.75 17.64 -34.06
N VAL A 94 -24.93 16.33 -33.93
CA VAL A 94 -25.11 15.40 -35.05
C VAL A 94 -26.60 15.11 -35.19
N ASN A 95 -27.12 15.30 -36.41
CA ASN A 95 -28.53 15.09 -36.71
C ASN A 95 -28.75 13.73 -37.39
N PHE A 96 -29.71 12.97 -36.90
CA PHE A 96 -30.16 11.71 -37.50
C PHE A 96 -31.53 11.89 -38.15
N LEU A 97 -31.69 11.34 -39.34
CA LEU A 97 -32.97 11.22 -40.04
C LEU A 97 -33.46 9.78 -39.91
N ILE A 98 -34.65 9.61 -39.34
CA ILE A 98 -35.29 8.31 -39.12
C ILE A 98 -36.51 8.22 -40.03
N GLN A 99 -36.58 7.18 -40.86
CA GLN A 99 -37.69 6.94 -41.80
C GLN A 99 -38.34 5.58 -41.51
N GLY A 100 -39.67 5.53 -41.37
CA GLY A 100 -40.39 4.29 -41.07
C GLY A 100 -41.88 4.51 -40.80
N SER A 101 -42.55 3.48 -40.25
CA SER A 101 -43.87 3.66 -39.66
C SER A 101 -43.77 4.43 -38.33
N PRO A 102 -44.87 5.03 -37.82
CA PRO A 102 -44.85 5.77 -36.56
C PRO A 102 -44.31 4.94 -35.37
N GLU A 103 -44.64 3.64 -35.32
CA GLU A 103 -44.15 2.72 -34.29
C GLU A 103 -42.63 2.47 -34.41
N GLN A 104 -42.13 2.26 -35.64
CA GLN A 104 -40.71 2.05 -35.90
C GLN A 104 -39.88 3.29 -35.55
N ILE A 105 -40.40 4.48 -35.87
CA ILE A 105 -39.76 5.76 -35.51
C ILE A 105 -39.66 5.91 -34.00
N LEU A 106 -40.73 5.61 -33.26
CA LEU A 106 -40.74 5.72 -31.80
C LEU A 106 -39.72 4.77 -31.16
N ILE A 107 -39.62 3.53 -31.64
CA ILE A 107 -38.62 2.55 -31.16
C ILE A 107 -37.20 3.03 -31.45
N ALA A 108 -36.94 3.54 -32.67
CA ALA A 108 -35.65 4.08 -33.06
C ALA A 108 -35.24 5.31 -32.21
N GLN A 109 -36.18 6.22 -31.96
CA GLN A 109 -35.96 7.41 -31.13
C GLN A 109 -35.60 7.01 -29.69
N CYS A 110 -36.42 6.18 -29.04
CA CYS A 110 -36.14 5.67 -27.70
C CYS A 110 -34.77 4.96 -27.62
N ALA A 111 -34.41 4.19 -28.64
CA ALA A 111 -33.12 3.49 -28.68
C ALA A 111 -31.94 4.47 -28.80
N LEU A 112 -32.04 5.49 -29.66
CA LEU A 112 -31.01 6.52 -29.81
C LEU A 112 -30.88 7.41 -28.58
N GLU A 113 -32.00 7.81 -27.96
CA GLU A 113 -32.00 8.59 -26.72
C GLU A 113 -31.37 7.81 -25.56
N LYS A 114 -31.68 6.51 -25.45
CA LYS A 114 -31.07 5.64 -24.46
C LYS A 114 -29.55 5.51 -24.68
N LEU A 115 -29.12 5.30 -25.93
CA LEU A 115 -27.69 5.25 -26.25
C LEU A 115 -26.98 6.58 -25.96
N ALA A 116 -27.63 7.71 -26.29
CA ALA A 116 -27.10 9.03 -25.96
C ALA A 116 -26.93 9.23 -24.45
N THR A 117 -27.91 8.78 -23.66
CA THR A 117 -27.85 8.84 -22.19
C THR A 117 -26.78 7.91 -21.62
N ASP A 118 -26.65 6.69 -22.15
CA ASP A 118 -25.68 5.69 -21.68
C ASP A 118 -24.23 6.07 -22.02
N CYS A 119 -24.03 6.77 -23.14
CA CYS A 119 -22.71 7.19 -23.64
C CYS A 119 -22.35 8.64 -23.29
N GLU A 120 -23.18 9.34 -22.51
CA GLU A 120 -22.87 10.66 -21.98
C GLU A 120 -21.61 10.59 -21.12
N VAL A 121 -20.62 11.44 -21.45
CA VAL A 121 -19.38 11.54 -20.70
C VAL A 121 -19.61 12.51 -19.54
N ILE A 122 -19.58 11.97 -18.33
CA ILE A 122 -19.74 12.76 -17.10
C ILE A 122 -18.42 12.75 -16.32
N THR A 123 -18.29 13.69 -15.41
CA THR A 123 -17.18 13.75 -14.45
C THR A 123 -17.74 13.60 -13.06
N ASP A 124 -17.18 12.66 -12.31
CA ASP A 124 -17.55 12.34 -10.95
C ASP A 124 -16.35 12.57 -10.03
N VAL A 125 -16.61 12.99 -8.79
CA VAL A 125 -15.56 13.25 -7.80
C VAL A 125 -15.87 12.45 -6.56
N ILE A 126 -14.90 11.64 -6.14
CA ILE A 126 -14.98 10.86 -4.91
C ILE A 126 -13.95 11.35 -3.92
N ASP A 127 -14.34 11.36 -2.65
CA ASP A 127 -13.46 11.63 -1.52
C ASP A 127 -12.96 10.30 -0.97
N VAL A 128 -11.64 10.12 -0.92
CA VAL A 128 -11.01 8.93 -0.34
C VAL A 128 -9.93 9.34 0.65
N PRO A 129 -9.64 8.53 1.69
CA PRO A 129 -8.58 8.84 2.64
C PRO A 129 -7.24 9.05 1.92
N GLN A 130 -6.52 10.12 2.25
CA GLN A 130 -5.22 10.42 1.62
C GLN A 130 -4.21 9.28 1.83
N THR A 131 -4.34 8.56 2.94
CA THR A 131 -3.60 7.34 3.26
C THR A 131 -3.77 6.19 2.25
N ALA A 132 -4.86 6.17 1.48
CA ALA A 132 -5.12 5.17 0.44
C ALA A 132 -4.49 5.53 -0.92
N PHE A 133 -4.10 6.79 -1.14
CA PHE A 133 -3.60 7.26 -2.44
C PHE A 133 -2.38 6.48 -2.91
N GLY A 134 -1.42 6.18 -2.04
CA GLY A 134 -0.22 5.42 -2.41
C GLY A 134 -0.57 4.04 -2.99
N ARG A 135 -1.60 3.38 -2.45
CA ARG A 135 -2.09 2.07 -2.92
C ARG A 135 -2.95 2.17 -4.19
N ILE A 136 -3.74 3.23 -4.31
CA ILE A 136 -4.56 3.49 -5.52
C ILE A 136 -3.66 3.85 -6.70
N ILE A 137 -2.63 4.66 -6.47
CA ILE A 137 -1.68 5.10 -7.50
C ILE A 137 -0.75 3.95 -7.88
N GLY A 138 -0.20 3.25 -6.88
CA GLY A 138 0.78 2.19 -7.05
C GLY A 138 2.18 2.73 -7.39
N ARG A 139 3.18 1.85 -7.30
CA ARG A 139 4.57 2.19 -7.64
C ARG A 139 4.65 2.64 -9.11
N GLY A 140 5.26 3.80 -9.37
CA GLY A 140 5.35 4.37 -10.73
C GLY A 140 3.99 4.67 -11.40
N GLY A 141 2.91 4.74 -10.62
CA GLY A 141 1.55 4.91 -11.12
C GLY A 141 0.97 3.68 -11.83
N GLU A 142 1.56 2.49 -11.65
CA GLU A 142 1.13 1.27 -12.36
C GLU A 142 -0.32 0.88 -12.05
N THR A 143 -0.72 0.92 -10.78
CA THR A 143 -2.10 0.59 -10.37
C THR A 143 -3.10 1.58 -10.95
N LEU A 144 -2.80 2.88 -10.95
CA LEU A 144 -3.66 3.88 -11.58
C LEU A 144 -3.76 3.68 -13.09
N LYS A 145 -2.64 3.37 -13.76
CA LYS A 145 -2.63 3.04 -15.20
C LYS A 145 -3.47 1.79 -15.48
N PHE A 146 -3.40 0.79 -14.61
CA PHE A 146 -4.23 -0.40 -14.70
C PHE A 146 -5.72 -0.07 -14.55
N ILE A 147 -6.11 0.71 -13.54
CA ILE A 147 -7.49 1.15 -13.34
C ILE A 147 -8.00 1.92 -14.56
N ASN A 148 -7.20 2.86 -15.09
CA ASN A 148 -7.54 3.60 -16.31
C ASN A 148 -7.76 2.67 -17.53
N ARG A 149 -6.87 1.68 -17.70
CA ARG A 149 -6.94 0.74 -18.83
C ARG A 149 -8.15 -0.20 -18.74
N VAL A 150 -8.45 -0.72 -17.55
CA VAL A 150 -9.51 -1.72 -17.34
C VAL A 150 -10.88 -1.06 -17.28
N SER A 151 -11.00 0.08 -16.59
CA SER A 151 -12.28 0.79 -16.46
C SER A 151 -12.67 1.55 -17.72
N GLY A 152 -11.71 1.92 -18.58
CA GLY A 152 -11.93 2.84 -19.70
C GLY A 152 -12.09 4.31 -19.29
N ALA A 153 -12.27 4.58 -17.99
CA ALA A 153 -12.36 5.92 -17.45
C ALA A 153 -10.99 6.58 -17.30
N LYS A 154 -10.98 7.92 -17.34
CA LYS A 154 -9.81 8.73 -16.99
C LYS A 154 -9.89 9.11 -15.52
N VAL A 155 -9.03 8.51 -14.70
CA VAL A 155 -8.89 8.78 -13.27
C VAL A 155 -7.72 9.74 -13.03
N ASN A 156 -7.97 10.82 -12.31
CA ASN A 156 -6.98 11.78 -11.89
C ASN A 156 -7.05 12.02 -10.38
N CYS A 157 -5.92 11.85 -9.71
CA CYS A 157 -5.81 12.10 -8.27
C CYS A 157 -5.38 13.54 -8.03
N SER A 158 -6.06 14.26 -7.14
CA SER A 158 -5.64 15.59 -6.71
C SER A 158 -4.19 15.56 -6.21
N LYS A 159 -3.38 16.55 -6.64
CA LYS A 159 -2.04 16.80 -6.07
C LYS A 159 -2.10 17.59 -4.77
N ASP A 160 -3.28 18.10 -4.40
CA ASP A 160 -3.49 18.80 -3.14
C ASP A 160 -3.43 17.75 -2.03
N ARG A 161 -2.19 17.44 -1.63
CA ARG A 161 -1.89 16.62 -0.48
C ARG A 161 -2.23 17.51 0.72
N GLY A 162 -3.39 17.23 1.33
CA GLY A 162 -3.80 17.87 2.57
C GLY A 162 -2.65 17.95 3.56
N ARG A 163 -2.63 18.99 4.39
CA ARG A 163 -1.55 19.20 5.37
C ARG A 163 -1.56 18.13 6.48
N THR A 164 -2.56 17.26 6.49
CA THR A 164 -2.88 16.30 7.55
C THR A 164 -3.26 14.95 6.92
N LEU A 165 -2.79 13.81 7.46
CA LEU A 165 -3.06 12.47 6.89
C LEU A 165 -4.49 11.98 7.03
N GLU A 166 -5.29 12.60 7.90
CA GLU A 166 -6.70 12.26 8.10
C GLU A 166 -7.63 12.99 7.13
N GLU A 167 -7.10 13.88 6.30
CA GLU A 167 -7.90 14.56 5.28
C GLU A 167 -8.24 13.61 4.12
N ASN A 168 -9.47 13.72 3.63
CA ASN A 168 -9.86 13.02 2.41
C ASN A 168 -9.30 13.77 1.21
N GLY A 169 -8.60 13.04 0.35
CA GLY A 169 -8.18 13.52 -0.96
C GLY A 169 -9.27 13.29 -2.00
N LYS A 170 -9.33 14.19 -2.99
CA LYS A 170 -10.28 14.10 -4.10
C LYS A 170 -9.71 13.33 -5.28
N ILE A 171 -10.49 12.41 -5.81
CA ILE A 171 -10.21 11.71 -7.07
C ILE A 171 -11.29 12.07 -8.07
N THR A 172 -10.88 12.61 -9.21
CA THR A 172 -11.75 12.95 -10.33
C THR A 172 -11.74 11.83 -11.35
N ILE A 173 -12.91 11.31 -11.69
CA ILE A 173 -13.11 10.22 -12.65
C ILE A 173 -13.96 10.76 -13.80
N THR A 174 -13.51 10.62 -15.04
CA THR A 174 -14.24 11.08 -16.22
C THR A 174 -14.44 9.93 -17.19
N GLY A 175 -15.69 9.71 -17.64
CA GLY A 175 -16.06 8.62 -18.54
C GLY A 175 -17.57 8.46 -18.68
N THR A 176 -18.00 7.38 -19.32
CA THR A 176 -19.42 6.97 -19.31
C THR A 176 -19.83 6.47 -17.93
N ARG A 177 -21.15 6.40 -17.67
CA ARG A 177 -21.68 5.91 -16.37
C ARG A 177 -21.15 4.52 -15.99
N LYS A 178 -21.02 3.61 -16.97
CA LYS A 178 -20.49 2.25 -16.74
C LYS A 178 -19.00 2.25 -16.42
N GLU A 179 -18.21 3.04 -17.14
CA GLU A 179 -16.77 3.16 -16.92
C GLU A 179 -16.46 3.79 -15.55
N ILE A 180 -17.20 4.84 -15.16
CA ILE A 180 -17.06 5.47 -13.85
C ILE A 180 -17.42 4.49 -12.73
N GLN A 181 -18.53 3.76 -12.86
CA GLN A 181 -18.92 2.78 -11.86
C GLN A 181 -17.85 1.70 -11.68
N SER A 182 -17.31 1.18 -12.79
CA SER A 182 -16.21 0.21 -12.76
C SER A 182 -14.95 0.78 -12.12
N ALA A 183 -14.56 2.01 -12.45
CA ALA A 183 -13.42 2.69 -11.83
C ALA A 183 -13.64 2.91 -10.31
N LYS A 184 -14.84 3.33 -9.91
CA LYS A 184 -15.21 3.52 -8.50
C LYS A 184 -15.07 2.22 -7.70
N GLU A 185 -15.57 1.12 -8.23
CA GLU A 185 -15.46 -0.20 -7.58
C GLU A 185 -14.00 -0.60 -7.37
N MET A 186 -13.15 -0.49 -8.40
CA MET A 186 -11.71 -0.79 -8.29
C MET A 186 -10.98 0.13 -7.31
N ILE A 187 -11.33 1.42 -7.27
CA ILE A 187 -10.73 2.37 -6.32
C ILE A 187 -11.15 2.03 -4.89
N MET A 188 -12.44 1.77 -4.66
CA MET A 188 -12.94 1.43 -3.32
C MET A 188 -12.39 0.10 -2.81
N GLU A 189 -12.17 -0.88 -3.70
CA GLU A 189 -11.44 -2.11 -3.35
C GLU A 189 -10.05 -1.79 -2.78
N LYS A 190 -9.29 -0.90 -3.44
CA LYS A 190 -7.96 -0.47 -2.95
C LYS A 190 -8.02 0.33 -1.65
N VAL A 191 -9.09 1.09 -1.42
CA VAL A 191 -9.33 1.76 -0.12
C VAL A 191 -9.56 0.73 0.98
N ILE A 192 -10.43 -0.26 0.75
CA ILE A 192 -10.73 -1.33 1.72
C ILE A 192 -9.48 -2.15 2.04
N GLU A 193 -8.67 -2.49 1.04
CA GLU A 193 -7.37 -3.14 1.25
C GLU A 193 -6.45 -2.30 2.16
N ASN A 194 -6.36 -0.99 1.93
CA ASN A 194 -5.54 -0.08 2.73
C ASN A 194 -6.00 -0.08 4.19
N GLU A 195 -7.31 0.09 4.42
CA GLU A 195 -7.89 0.06 5.76
C GLU A 195 -7.62 -1.28 6.47
N THR A 196 -7.74 -2.39 5.74
CA THR A 196 -7.48 -3.74 6.28
C THR A 196 -6.02 -3.89 6.70
N VAL A 197 -5.08 -3.43 5.88
CA VAL A 197 -3.65 -3.45 6.22
C VAL A 197 -3.37 -2.56 7.42
N ARG A 198 -3.93 -1.35 7.48
CA ARG A 198 -3.78 -0.44 8.63
C ARG A 198 -4.31 -1.05 9.91
N LYS A 199 -5.50 -1.68 9.88
CA LYS A 199 -6.07 -2.39 11.03
C LYS A 199 -5.15 -3.53 11.50
N ARG A 200 -4.53 -4.27 10.58
CA ARG A 200 -3.56 -5.31 10.94
C ARG A 200 -2.29 -4.73 11.56
N ILE A 201 -1.78 -3.61 11.03
CA ILE A 201 -0.59 -2.94 11.59
C ILE A 201 -0.90 -2.42 12.99
N SER A 202 -2.07 -1.80 13.23
CA SER A 202 -2.44 -1.31 14.56
C SER A 202 -2.68 -2.45 15.55
N GLN A 203 -3.28 -3.55 15.13
CA GLN A 203 -3.42 -4.75 15.96
C GLN A 203 -2.08 -5.40 16.29
N ALA A 204 -1.19 -5.52 15.30
CA ALA A 204 0.11 -6.14 15.49
C ALA A 204 1.03 -5.29 16.37
N SER A 205 1.07 -3.97 16.15
CA SER A 205 1.83 -3.04 17.00
C SER A 205 1.33 -3.01 18.44
N ALA A 206 0.02 -3.11 18.68
CA ALA A 206 -0.53 -3.20 20.04
C ALA A 206 -0.10 -4.47 20.80
N LEU A 207 0.30 -5.53 20.08
CA LEU A 207 0.85 -6.76 20.66
C LEU A 207 2.36 -6.72 20.84
N ARG A 208 3.07 -5.76 20.23
CA ARG A 208 4.51 -5.63 20.38
C ARG A 208 4.83 -5.16 21.80
N GLN A 209 5.78 -5.84 22.42
CA GLN A 209 6.27 -5.46 23.75
C GLN A 209 7.22 -4.27 23.64
N ARG A 210 7.29 -3.48 24.72
CA ARG A 210 8.23 -2.36 24.81
C ARG A 210 9.65 -2.90 24.99
N ARG A 211 10.64 -2.25 24.37
CA ARG A 211 12.04 -2.70 24.32
C ARG A 211 13.01 -1.84 25.14
N LYS A 212 12.55 -1.23 26.25
CA LYS A 212 13.42 -0.44 27.15
C LYS A 212 13.25 -0.92 28.60
N PRO A 213 14.33 -1.21 29.34
CA PRO A 213 14.22 -1.51 30.76
C PRO A 213 13.76 -0.27 31.54
N PRO A 214 12.96 -0.41 32.62
CA PRO A 214 12.79 0.68 33.57
C PRO A 214 14.16 0.99 34.18
N GLU A 215 14.62 2.23 34.05
CA GLU A 215 15.84 2.69 34.69
C GLU A 215 15.80 2.39 36.19
N THR A 216 16.85 1.75 36.68
CA THR A 216 17.02 1.48 38.10
C THR A 216 17.27 2.81 38.79
N GLN A 217 16.22 3.41 39.35
CA GLN A 217 16.40 4.47 40.34
C GLN A 217 17.30 3.90 41.45
N GLY A 218 18.46 4.52 41.67
CA GLY A 218 19.30 4.23 42.82
C GLY A 218 18.51 4.35 44.12
N PRO A 219 18.93 3.71 45.22
CA PRO A 219 18.09 3.58 46.40
C PRO A 219 17.89 4.95 47.05
N GLU A 220 16.73 5.56 46.80
CA GLU A 220 16.26 6.67 47.60
C GLU A 220 15.85 6.14 48.99
N ASN A 221 16.54 6.64 50.00
CA ASN A 221 16.20 6.44 51.41
C ASN A 221 14.83 7.06 51.72
N GLU A 222 13.75 6.27 51.64
CA GLU A 222 12.48 6.64 52.26
C GLU A 222 12.52 6.34 53.76
N LEU A 223 12.77 7.41 54.51
CA LEU A 223 12.67 7.50 55.96
C LEU A 223 11.18 7.49 56.38
N LEU A 224 10.61 6.32 56.66
CA LEU A 224 9.26 6.21 57.23
C LEU A 224 9.31 6.24 58.77
N LYS A 225 8.68 7.27 59.35
CA LYS A 225 8.37 7.40 60.79
C LYS A 225 7.26 6.40 61.18
N PRO A 226 7.33 5.72 62.35
CA PRO A 226 6.22 4.91 62.83
C PRO A 226 5.37 5.69 63.86
N ASN A 227 4.05 5.50 63.81
CA ASN A 227 3.16 5.70 64.95
C ASN A 227 2.33 4.41 65.12
N GLY A 228 2.33 3.86 66.34
CA GLY A 228 1.73 2.57 66.74
C GLY A 228 0.20 2.52 66.61
N LYS A 229 -0.51 1.43 66.93
CA LYS A 229 -0.33 0.26 67.82
C LYS A 229 -1.16 -0.89 67.17
N ASP A 230 -0.97 -2.20 67.33
CA ASP A 230 -0.97 -3.06 68.52
C ASP A 230 -0.42 -4.46 68.14
N LEU A 231 0.23 -5.15 69.08
CA LEU A 231 0.66 -6.56 69.05
C LEU A 231 -0.31 -7.41 69.91
N PRO A 232 -0.43 -8.76 69.78
CA PRO A 232 0.54 -9.70 70.39
C PRO A 232 0.82 -10.97 69.52
N THR A 233 2.07 -11.34 69.25
CA THR A 233 2.93 -12.28 70.02
C THR A 233 2.99 -13.70 69.42
N LEU A 234 4.18 -14.13 68.98
CA LEU A 234 4.83 -15.34 69.51
C LEU A 234 6.30 -15.42 69.06
N VAL A 235 7.14 -15.58 70.08
CA VAL A 235 8.61 -15.62 70.07
C VAL A 235 9.05 -17.05 69.78
N ASN A 236 10.15 -17.21 69.03
CA ASN A 236 11.22 -18.15 69.42
C ASN A 236 12.54 -17.77 68.73
N GLU A 237 13.48 -17.32 69.56
CA GLU A 237 14.90 -17.20 69.29
C GLU A 237 15.55 -18.57 69.06
N LEU A 238 16.66 -18.59 68.32
CA LEU A 238 17.91 -19.22 68.74
C LEU A 238 19.07 -18.77 67.82
N LYS A 239 19.98 -17.97 68.39
CA LYS A 239 21.35 -17.78 67.91
C LYS A 239 22.20 -18.96 68.38
N GLN A 240 23.19 -19.38 67.58
CA GLN A 240 24.42 -19.95 68.12
C GLN A 240 25.60 -19.77 67.15
N GLU A 241 26.74 -19.41 67.75
CA GLU A 241 28.02 -19.08 67.13
C GLU A 241 28.92 -20.32 66.86
N LEU A 242 30.01 -20.05 66.14
CA LEU A 242 31.13 -20.86 65.64
C LEU A 242 31.80 -21.86 66.63
N PRO A 243 32.66 -22.79 66.14
CA PRO A 243 34.11 -22.52 66.21
C PRO A 243 34.99 -23.05 65.06
N VAL A 244 36.20 -22.48 65.03
CA VAL A 244 37.40 -22.65 64.20
C VAL A 244 38.01 -24.06 64.25
N THR A 245 38.70 -24.48 63.19
CA THR A 245 39.94 -25.28 63.31
C THR A 245 40.93 -24.99 62.17
N VAL A 246 42.20 -24.85 62.57
CA VAL A 246 43.41 -24.48 61.81
C VAL A 246 44.21 -25.74 61.43
N ASN A 247 44.94 -25.68 60.30
CA ASN A 247 46.30 -26.22 60.02
C ASN A 247 46.55 -26.07 58.50
N GLY A 248 47.63 -25.55 57.91
CA GLY A 248 48.93 -25.06 58.37
C GLY A 248 50.04 -25.48 57.37
N TYR A 249 50.65 -24.51 56.66
CA TYR A 249 52.02 -24.47 56.05
C TYR A 249 52.44 -25.55 55.00
N VAL A 250 53.27 -25.32 53.96
CA VAL A 250 54.59 -24.65 53.84
C VAL A 250 54.84 -24.13 52.40
N ASP A 251 55.64 -23.06 52.35
CA ASP A 251 56.24 -22.25 51.28
C ASP A 251 57.39 -22.95 50.49
N SER A 252 57.72 -22.46 49.28
CA SER A 252 59.11 -22.16 48.82
C SER A 252 59.18 -21.83 47.31
N THR A 253 59.91 -20.75 47.05
CA THR A 253 60.39 -20.18 45.79
C THR A 253 61.43 -21.06 45.08
N ASP A 254 61.62 -20.89 43.75
CA ASP A 254 62.88 -20.34 43.20
C ASP A 254 62.94 -20.29 41.66
N THR A 255 63.65 -19.23 41.26
CA THR A 255 64.07 -18.68 39.97
C THR A 255 65.00 -19.58 39.16
N ALA A 256 64.96 -19.49 37.81
CA ALA A 256 66.14 -19.72 36.96
C ALA A 256 65.99 -19.05 35.57
N GLU A 257 66.88 -18.10 35.29
CA GLU A 257 67.20 -17.55 33.96
C GLU A 257 68.25 -18.41 33.23
N ASN A 258 68.21 -18.42 31.89
CA ASN A 258 69.39 -18.42 30.97
C ASN A 258 68.89 -18.23 29.51
N SER A 259 69.18 -17.10 28.84
CA SER A 259 70.32 -16.83 27.92
C SER A 259 70.39 -17.74 26.67
N LEU A 260 70.61 -17.34 25.41
CA LEU A 260 70.97 -16.09 24.69
C LEU A 260 70.93 -16.39 23.15
N ARG A 261 70.53 -15.38 22.32
CA ARG A 261 71.04 -14.97 20.95
C ARG A 261 70.91 -15.97 19.76
N SER A 262 70.70 -15.59 18.48
CA SER A 262 70.61 -14.32 17.72
C SER A 262 70.22 -14.62 16.23
N GLU A 263 69.59 -13.64 15.56
CA GLU A 263 69.59 -13.33 14.09
C GLU A 263 68.93 -14.38 13.15
N ASP A 264 67.98 -14.06 12.24
CA ASP A 264 68.05 -13.11 11.13
C ASP A 264 66.65 -12.56 10.70
N GLU A 265 66.68 -11.37 10.11
CA GLU A 265 65.58 -10.76 9.34
C GLU A 265 65.35 -11.49 8.00
N GLU A 266 64.10 -11.81 7.68
CA GLU A 266 63.65 -11.92 6.27
C GLU A 266 62.20 -11.45 6.13
N ILE A 267 62.04 -10.30 5.50
CA ILE A 267 60.79 -9.72 5.00
C ILE A 267 60.41 -10.44 3.69
N LEU A 268 59.11 -10.75 3.52
CA LEU A 268 58.30 -11.03 2.29
C LEU A 268 57.30 -12.16 2.63
N SER A 269 55.97 -12.10 2.60
CA SER A 269 54.93 -11.21 2.08
C SER A 269 53.58 -11.68 2.70
N PRO A 270 52.50 -10.88 2.75
CA PRO A 270 51.28 -11.26 3.46
C PRO A 270 50.46 -12.26 2.63
N VAL A 271 50.14 -13.39 3.25
CA VAL A 271 49.17 -14.36 2.74
C VAL A 271 47.79 -13.69 2.72
N SER A 272 47.16 -13.66 1.54
CA SER A 272 45.82 -13.10 1.31
C SER A 272 44.81 -13.51 2.38
N PRO A 273 43.93 -12.60 2.84
CA PRO A 273 42.78 -12.99 3.64
C PRO A 273 41.88 -13.86 2.76
N LEU A 274 41.66 -15.10 3.17
CA LEU A 274 40.68 -16.00 2.60
C LEU A 274 39.31 -15.32 2.60
N GLU A 275 38.65 -15.42 1.45
CA GLU A 275 37.33 -14.89 1.14
C GLU A 275 36.34 -15.14 2.28
N ILE A 276 36.01 -14.07 2.99
CA ILE A 276 34.84 -13.99 3.85
C ILE A 276 33.64 -14.17 2.92
N SER A 277 32.90 -15.26 3.08
CA SER A 277 31.58 -15.41 2.47
C SER A 277 30.65 -14.39 3.12
N LYS A 278 30.72 -13.15 2.65
CA LYS A 278 29.89 -12.04 3.10
C LYS A 278 28.57 -12.17 2.37
N PHE A 279 27.63 -12.90 2.97
CA PHE A 279 26.24 -12.79 2.58
C PHE A 279 25.79 -11.36 2.90
N GLU A 280 25.85 -10.46 1.93
CA GLU A 280 25.37 -9.09 2.08
C GLU A 280 23.85 -9.12 2.08
N ILE A 281 23.27 -8.91 3.26
CA ILE A 281 21.83 -8.74 3.42
C ILE A 281 21.48 -7.41 2.75
N PRO A 282 20.56 -7.38 1.78
CA PRO A 282 20.27 -6.18 1.01
C PRO A 282 19.83 -5.05 1.95
N SER A 283 20.45 -3.89 1.79
CA SER A 283 20.02 -2.66 2.47
C SER A 283 18.56 -2.38 2.11
N PRO A 284 17.76 -1.87 3.06
CA PRO A 284 16.38 -1.51 2.77
C PRO A 284 16.35 -0.51 1.60
N ASP A 285 15.60 -0.84 0.55
CA ASP A 285 15.38 0.08 -0.56
C ASP A 285 14.73 1.37 -0.03
N LEU A 286 15.50 2.45 -0.08
CA LEU A 286 15.12 3.81 0.29
C LEU A 286 14.79 4.66 -0.96
N SER A 287 14.38 4.03 -2.08
CA SER A 287 13.91 4.73 -3.28
C SER A 287 12.61 5.52 -3.01
N PHE A 288 12.76 6.64 -2.31
CA PHE A 288 11.66 7.50 -1.92
C PHE A 288 11.53 8.66 -2.90
N GLN A 289 10.30 9.11 -3.13
CA GLN A 289 10.09 10.40 -3.78
C GLN A 289 10.39 11.50 -2.74
N PRO A 290 11.19 12.54 -3.05
CA PRO A 290 11.60 13.61 -2.12
C PRO A 290 10.46 14.33 -1.36
N ASP A 291 9.21 14.19 -1.80
CA ASP A 291 8.02 14.84 -1.23
C ASP A 291 6.99 13.87 -0.63
N GLU A 292 7.35 12.61 -0.43
CA GLU A 292 6.51 11.62 0.23
C GLU A 292 6.74 11.60 1.75
N HIS A 293 5.64 11.59 2.51
CA HIS A 293 5.68 11.34 3.94
C HIS A 293 5.50 9.84 4.16
N LEU A 294 6.37 9.25 4.98
CA LEU A 294 6.31 7.84 5.35
C LEU A 294 5.79 7.72 6.76
N GLU A 295 4.94 6.75 7.01
CA GLU A 295 4.62 6.38 8.39
C GLU A 295 5.75 5.53 8.95
N VAL A 296 6.25 5.92 10.13
CA VAL A 296 7.38 5.27 10.79
C VAL A 296 7.13 5.07 12.29
N TYR A 297 7.79 4.07 12.88
CA TYR A 297 8.00 3.98 14.32
C TYR A 297 9.42 4.44 14.65
N VAL A 298 9.61 5.15 15.76
CA VAL A 298 10.94 5.29 16.36
C VAL A 298 11.17 4.07 17.26
N SER A 299 12.04 3.16 16.84
CA SER A 299 12.25 1.86 17.48
C SER A 299 13.31 1.89 18.57
N ALA A 300 14.29 2.78 18.44
CA ALA A 300 15.32 3.06 19.43
C ALA A 300 15.81 4.51 19.24
N SER A 301 16.44 5.08 20.27
CA SER A 301 17.00 6.43 20.22
C SER A 301 18.25 6.50 21.10
N GLU A 302 19.32 7.09 20.59
CA GLU A 302 20.44 7.56 21.39
C GLU A 302 20.28 9.06 21.67
N ASN A 303 20.03 9.84 20.62
CA ASN A 303 19.74 11.27 20.72
C ASN A 303 19.04 11.78 19.43
N PRO A 304 18.56 13.03 19.38
CA PRO A 304 17.87 13.55 18.18
C PRO A 304 18.71 13.55 16.90
N GLN A 305 20.04 13.41 16.96
CA GLN A 305 20.91 13.28 15.80
C GLN A 305 21.28 11.82 15.46
N HIS A 306 20.94 10.86 16.33
CA HIS A 306 21.16 9.44 16.10
C HIS A 306 20.03 8.60 16.75
N PHE A 307 19.10 8.14 15.92
CA PHE A 307 17.98 7.30 16.33
C PHE A 307 17.59 6.33 15.21
N TRP A 308 16.74 5.36 15.51
CA TRP A 308 16.34 4.31 14.57
C TRP A 308 14.85 4.38 14.26
N ILE A 309 14.52 4.25 12.97
CA ILE A 309 13.15 4.15 12.51
C ILE A 309 12.85 2.80 11.85
N GLN A 310 11.58 2.38 11.95
CA GLN A 310 11.01 1.28 11.17
C GLN A 310 9.90 1.81 10.27
N ILE A 311 9.91 1.44 9.00
CA ILE A 311 8.89 1.88 8.03
C ILE A 311 7.63 1.02 8.17
N LEU A 312 6.47 1.66 8.36
CA LEU A 312 5.19 0.98 8.44
C LEU A 312 4.72 0.51 7.06
N GLY A 313 4.03 -0.63 7.04
CA GLY A 313 3.39 -1.16 5.84
C GLY A 313 3.42 -2.68 5.80
N VAL A 314 3.63 -3.23 4.60
CA VAL A 314 3.79 -4.69 4.46
C VAL A 314 5.05 -5.18 5.18
N ARG A 315 6.13 -4.39 5.16
CA ARG A 315 7.41 -4.72 5.82
C ARG A 315 7.26 -4.88 7.34
N SER A 316 6.52 -4.00 8.01
CA SER A 316 6.28 -4.12 9.45
C SER A 316 5.53 -5.41 9.80
N LEU A 317 4.54 -5.82 9.00
CA LEU A 317 3.84 -7.10 9.18
C LEU A 317 4.73 -8.31 8.89
N GLN A 318 5.66 -8.20 7.94
CA GLN A 318 6.65 -9.24 7.67
C GLN A 318 7.63 -9.41 8.85
N LEU A 319 8.03 -8.31 9.51
CA LEU A 319 8.85 -8.37 10.72
C LEU A 319 8.10 -9.08 11.85
N ASP A 320 6.83 -8.74 12.09
CA ASP A 320 6.02 -9.40 13.12
C ASP A 320 5.91 -10.92 12.87
N LYS A 321 5.70 -11.31 11.62
CA LYS A 321 5.69 -12.71 11.19
C LYS A 321 7.05 -13.37 11.42
N LEU A 322 8.14 -12.71 11.04
CA LEU A 322 9.51 -13.22 11.21
C LEU A 322 9.81 -13.47 12.70
N THR A 323 9.54 -12.50 13.58
CA THR A 323 9.74 -12.64 15.02
C THR A 323 8.93 -13.81 15.58
N ALA A 324 7.68 -14.00 15.14
CA ALA A 324 6.86 -15.14 15.56
C ALA A 324 7.40 -16.49 15.07
N GLU A 325 7.83 -16.58 13.81
CA GLU A 325 8.38 -17.80 13.22
C GLU A 325 9.73 -18.18 13.85
N MET A 326 10.62 -17.20 14.06
CA MET A 326 11.87 -17.37 14.79
C MET A 326 11.61 -17.87 16.21
N SER A 327 10.67 -17.23 16.91
CA SER A 327 10.35 -17.62 18.28
C SER A 327 9.78 -19.03 18.36
N ARG A 328 8.91 -19.43 17.43
CA ARG A 328 8.38 -20.79 17.34
C ARG A 328 9.49 -21.81 17.06
N PHE A 329 10.43 -21.48 16.19
CA PHE A 329 11.51 -22.38 15.80
C PHE A 329 12.54 -22.57 16.91
N TYR A 330 13.07 -21.48 17.47
CA TYR A 330 14.16 -21.53 18.45
C TYR A 330 13.70 -21.82 19.89
N ASN A 331 12.40 -21.71 20.20
CA ASN A 331 11.85 -22.22 21.47
C ASN A 331 11.56 -23.74 21.43
N GLY A 332 11.70 -24.41 20.28
CA GLY A 332 11.49 -25.86 20.16
C GLY A 332 12.62 -26.71 20.75
N ASP A 333 12.34 -28.00 20.95
CA ASP A 333 13.27 -28.97 21.56
C ASP A 333 14.59 -29.15 20.78
N SER A 334 14.60 -28.87 19.47
CA SER A 334 15.81 -28.94 18.61
C SER A 334 16.73 -27.71 18.74
N SER A 335 16.40 -26.74 19.60
CA SER A 335 17.18 -25.50 19.76
C SER A 335 18.65 -25.76 20.14
N GLN A 336 18.97 -26.89 20.76
CA GLN A 336 20.33 -27.25 21.14
C GLN A 336 21.23 -27.60 19.93
N GLU A 337 20.65 -27.95 18.79
CA GLU A 337 21.39 -28.31 17.57
C GLU A 337 21.94 -27.08 16.81
N HIS A 338 21.45 -25.88 17.15
CA HIS A 338 21.82 -24.63 16.47
C HIS A 338 22.71 -23.73 17.32
N ARG A 339 23.55 -24.29 18.20
CA ARG A 339 24.47 -23.47 19.01
C ARG A 339 25.52 -22.79 18.13
N VAL A 340 25.91 -21.59 18.53
CA VAL A 340 27.02 -20.87 17.89
C VAL A 340 28.33 -21.45 18.42
N GLU A 341 29.14 -22.06 17.55
CA GLU A 341 30.42 -22.68 17.92
C GLU A 341 31.52 -21.64 18.08
N THR A 342 31.59 -20.70 17.14
CA THR A 342 32.55 -19.60 17.08
C THR A 342 31.80 -18.30 16.86
N ILE A 343 32.19 -17.25 17.57
CA ILE A 343 31.59 -15.92 17.46
C ILE A 343 32.59 -15.01 16.76
N ILE A 344 32.23 -14.48 15.60
CA ILE A 344 33.02 -13.50 14.87
C ILE A 344 32.26 -12.17 14.89
N VAL A 345 32.98 -11.07 15.13
CA VAL A 345 32.40 -9.73 15.07
C VAL A 345 31.83 -9.48 13.68
N GLY A 346 30.57 -9.04 13.61
CA GLY A 346 29.81 -8.87 12.38
C GLY A 346 28.87 -10.03 12.06
N ASP A 347 28.99 -11.20 12.70
CA ASP A 347 28.09 -12.32 12.48
C ASP A 347 26.64 -11.97 12.81
N ILE A 348 25.71 -12.49 12.02
CA ILE A 348 24.27 -12.42 12.29
C ILE A 348 23.83 -13.70 12.98
N VAL A 349 23.31 -13.57 14.19
CA VAL A 349 22.86 -14.66 15.05
C VAL A 349 21.39 -14.46 15.44
N ALA A 350 20.74 -15.55 15.85
CA ALA A 350 19.48 -15.49 16.56
C ALA A 350 19.73 -15.34 18.05
N ALA A 351 19.10 -14.33 18.65
CA ALA A 351 19.24 -14.01 20.06
C ALA A 351 17.86 -13.80 20.70
N PRO A 352 17.60 -14.36 21.89
CA PRO A 352 16.40 -14.01 22.65
C PRO A 352 16.50 -12.53 23.08
N TYR A 353 15.34 -11.88 23.23
CA TYR A 353 15.28 -10.60 23.93
C TYR A 353 14.99 -10.81 25.41
N ARG A 354 15.61 -9.99 26.26
CA ARG A 354 15.46 -10.06 27.71
C ARG A 354 13.96 -9.99 28.09
N ASP A 355 13.58 -10.77 29.09
CA ASP A 355 12.25 -10.77 29.74
C ASP A 355 11.04 -11.23 28.91
N HIS A 356 11.21 -11.56 27.64
CA HIS A 356 10.08 -11.65 26.70
C HIS A 356 10.00 -12.95 25.87
N GLY A 357 11.06 -13.76 25.86
CA GLY A 357 11.06 -15.06 25.18
C GLY A 357 10.91 -15.00 23.65
N THR A 358 10.94 -13.81 23.07
CA THR A 358 10.94 -13.58 21.62
C THR A 358 12.37 -13.68 21.07
N TRP A 359 12.52 -14.36 19.95
CA TRP A 359 13.79 -14.48 19.23
C TRP A 359 13.91 -13.42 18.14
N ASN A 360 15.08 -12.78 18.07
CA ASN A 360 15.36 -11.66 17.19
C ASN A 360 16.68 -11.89 16.45
N ARG A 361 16.85 -11.18 15.34
CA ARG A 361 18.13 -11.14 14.62
C ARG A 361 19.04 -10.14 15.31
N ALA A 362 20.28 -10.54 15.55
CA ALA A 362 21.27 -9.72 16.21
C ALA A 362 22.61 -9.81 15.48
N ARG A 363 23.31 -8.69 15.37
CA ARG A 363 24.69 -8.61 14.92
C ARG A 363 25.62 -8.67 16.13
N VAL A 364 26.65 -9.48 16.06
CA VAL A 364 27.70 -9.52 17.07
C VAL A 364 28.59 -8.27 16.94
N LEU A 365 28.70 -7.49 18.01
CA LEU A 365 29.59 -6.33 18.08
C LEU A 365 30.94 -6.67 18.72
N GLY A 366 30.95 -7.59 19.67
CA GLY A 366 32.16 -7.98 20.39
C GLY A 366 31.86 -8.81 21.62
N ILE A 367 32.88 -9.02 22.45
CA ILE A 367 32.77 -9.66 23.75
C ILE A 367 33.21 -8.63 24.79
N VAL A 368 32.33 -8.30 25.73
CA VAL A 368 32.63 -7.37 26.82
C VAL A 368 33.47 -8.05 27.89
N GLY A 369 34.15 -7.27 28.75
CA GLY A 369 35.08 -7.79 29.76
C GLY A 369 34.47 -8.78 30.78
N SER A 370 33.14 -8.79 30.92
CA SER A 370 32.39 -9.76 31.73
C SER A 370 32.24 -11.14 31.07
N GLY A 371 32.67 -11.30 29.82
CA GLY A 371 32.50 -12.52 29.01
C GLY A 371 31.15 -12.63 28.31
N LEU A 372 30.28 -11.63 28.44
CA LEU A 372 29.04 -11.54 27.66
C LEU A 372 29.34 -11.08 26.22
N VAL A 373 28.47 -11.48 25.30
CA VAL A 373 28.52 -11.07 23.90
C VAL A 373 27.68 -9.82 23.75
N ASP A 374 28.27 -8.77 23.20
CA ASP A 374 27.60 -7.52 22.86
C ASP A 374 26.91 -7.67 21.49
N LEU A 375 25.65 -7.26 21.45
CA LEU A 375 24.73 -7.51 20.34
C LEU A 375 24.05 -6.22 19.92
N TYR A 376 23.83 -6.08 18.62
CA TYR A 376 22.99 -5.05 18.00
C TYR A 376 21.78 -5.71 17.33
N TYR A 377 20.57 -5.42 17.81
CA TYR A 377 19.35 -5.99 17.25
C TYR A 377 18.98 -5.29 15.95
N VAL A 378 19.41 -5.86 14.82
CA VAL A 378 19.37 -5.26 13.47
C VAL A 378 18.00 -4.82 12.98
N ASP A 379 16.92 -5.35 13.56
CA ASP A 379 15.55 -4.97 13.19
C ASP A 379 14.99 -3.84 14.04
N PHE A 380 15.62 -3.52 15.17
CA PHE A 380 15.10 -2.58 16.18
C PHE A 380 16.05 -1.43 16.49
N GLY A 381 17.36 -1.62 16.32
CA GLY A 381 18.39 -0.59 16.54
C GLY A 381 18.90 -0.53 17.97
N ASP A 382 18.32 -1.28 18.91
CA ASP A 382 18.78 -1.35 20.29
C ASP A 382 19.91 -2.37 20.49
N ASN A 383 20.68 -2.18 21.56
CA ASN A 383 21.77 -3.07 21.95
C ASN A 383 21.33 -4.04 23.06
N GLY A 384 22.08 -5.13 23.21
CA GLY A 384 21.90 -6.03 24.34
C GLY A 384 23.13 -6.89 24.58
N GLU A 385 23.23 -7.41 25.80
CA GLU A 385 24.32 -8.30 26.18
C GLU A 385 23.76 -9.67 26.57
N LEU A 386 24.32 -10.74 26.02
CA LEU A 386 23.91 -12.10 26.36
C LEU A 386 25.10 -13.05 26.50
N PRO A 387 24.99 -14.06 27.38
CA PRO A 387 25.89 -15.20 27.36
C PRO A 387 25.87 -15.91 26.01
N ARG A 388 27.03 -16.40 25.57
CA ARG A 388 27.21 -17.11 24.29
C ARG A 388 26.23 -18.28 24.13
N GLU A 389 25.95 -18.98 25.22
CA GLU A 389 25.11 -20.17 25.27
C GLU A 389 23.62 -19.89 24.98
N HIS A 390 23.20 -18.62 25.02
CA HIS A 390 21.86 -18.20 24.63
C HIS A 390 21.74 -17.85 23.14
N LEU A 391 22.86 -17.76 22.42
CA LEU A 391 22.86 -17.46 21.00
C LEU A 391 22.64 -18.72 20.16
N ARG A 392 22.02 -18.54 18.99
CA ARG A 392 21.82 -19.59 18.01
C ARG A 392 22.26 -19.16 16.62
N SER A 393 22.77 -20.10 15.85
CA SER A 393 23.11 -19.90 14.45
C SER A 393 21.86 -19.52 13.65
N MET A 394 22.02 -18.54 12.77
CA MET A 394 20.90 -17.99 12.00
C MET A 394 20.50 -18.92 10.86
N ARG A 395 19.23 -19.32 10.79
CA ARG A 395 18.69 -20.06 9.64
C ARG A 395 18.59 -19.14 8.42
N SER A 396 18.95 -19.66 7.24
CA SER A 396 19.13 -18.85 6.02
C SER A 396 17.85 -18.16 5.53
N ASP A 397 16.69 -18.79 5.69
CA ASP A 397 15.40 -18.20 5.30
C ASP A 397 15.01 -16.98 6.16
N PHE A 398 15.45 -16.93 7.42
CA PHE A 398 15.26 -15.76 8.30
C PHE A 398 16.12 -14.55 7.91
N LEU A 399 17.06 -14.71 6.96
CA LEU A 399 17.86 -13.62 6.39
C LEU A 399 17.23 -12.98 5.15
N SER A 400 16.11 -13.49 4.66
CA SER A 400 15.45 -13.00 3.45
C SER A 400 14.83 -11.60 3.59
N LEU A 401 14.37 -11.24 4.81
CA LEU A 401 13.85 -9.91 5.10
C LEU A 401 15.03 -8.94 5.31
N PRO A 402 15.10 -7.79 4.63
CA PRO A 402 16.10 -6.75 4.93
C PRO A 402 16.10 -6.36 6.41
N PHE A 403 17.18 -5.78 6.91
CA PHE A 403 17.18 -5.22 8.26
C PHE A 403 16.19 -4.06 8.36
N GLN A 404 15.38 -4.05 9.42
CA GLN A 404 14.24 -3.14 9.54
C GLN A 404 14.56 -1.83 10.27
N ALA A 405 15.62 -1.78 11.08
CA ALA A 405 16.04 -0.55 11.74
C ALA A 405 16.89 0.30 10.78
N ILE A 406 16.45 1.53 10.56
CA ILE A 406 17.14 2.51 9.73
C ILE A 406 17.66 3.62 10.63
N GLU A 407 18.97 3.77 10.70
CA GLU A 407 19.64 4.88 11.40
C GLU A 407 19.25 6.20 10.74
N CYS A 408 18.96 7.21 11.56
CA CYS A 408 18.45 8.51 11.13
C CYS A 408 18.97 9.64 12.02
N SER A 409 18.95 10.86 11.47
CA SER A 409 19.14 12.11 12.21
C SER A 409 17.96 13.06 12.00
N LEU A 410 17.65 13.91 13.00
CA LEU A 410 16.57 14.88 12.88
C LEU A 410 17.05 16.11 12.11
N ALA A 411 16.36 16.42 11.03
CA ALA A 411 16.76 17.49 10.12
C ALA A 411 16.53 18.90 10.70
N GLY A 412 17.48 19.80 10.44
CA GLY A 412 17.35 21.23 10.73
C GLY A 412 17.50 21.62 12.20
N VAL A 413 17.98 20.72 13.05
CA VAL A 413 18.21 20.99 14.48
C VAL A 413 19.60 20.53 14.94
N ARG A 414 20.11 21.21 15.98
CA ARG A 414 21.29 20.83 16.76
C ARG A 414 21.05 21.15 18.23
N PRO A 415 21.81 20.57 19.18
CA PRO A 415 21.66 20.92 20.59
C PRO A 415 21.86 22.43 20.80
N GLU A 416 21.19 23.00 21.81
CA GLU A 416 21.42 24.40 22.21
C GLU A 416 22.86 24.63 22.69
N GLY A 417 23.44 23.63 23.39
CA GLY A 417 24.84 23.60 23.83
C GLY A 417 25.75 22.74 22.95
N GLU A 418 26.87 22.28 23.52
CA GLU A 418 27.82 21.40 22.81
C GLU A 418 27.28 19.96 22.63
N VAL A 419 26.42 19.52 23.55
CA VAL A 419 25.83 18.18 23.58
C VAL A 419 24.34 18.26 23.91
N TRP A 420 23.58 17.24 23.55
CA TRP A 420 22.18 17.10 23.96
C TRP A 420 22.11 16.89 25.48
N THR A 421 21.21 17.61 26.14
CA THR A 421 20.96 17.45 27.58
C THR A 421 20.07 16.25 27.83
N GLU A 422 20.16 15.61 29.01
CA GLU A 422 19.27 14.51 29.39
C GLU A 422 17.79 14.89 29.26
N ALA A 423 17.42 16.12 29.66
CA ALA A 423 16.07 16.63 29.49
C ALA A 423 15.62 16.70 28.01
N ALA A 424 16.55 16.98 27.09
CA ALA A 424 16.27 16.94 25.66
C ALA A 424 16.08 15.51 25.15
N LEU A 425 16.84 14.54 25.68
CA LEU A 425 16.72 13.13 25.33
C LEU A 425 15.36 12.58 25.79
N ASP A 426 14.98 12.83 27.05
CA ASP A 426 13.69 12.43 27.63
C ASP A 426 12.51 13.02 26.85
N ASP A 427 12.61 14.32 26.52
CA ASP A 427 11.58 15.01 25.75
C ASP A 427 11.47 14.44 24.32
N PHE A 428 12.59 14.15 23.67
CA PHE A 428 12.61 13.53 22.35
C PHE A 428 12.00 12.13 22.38
N GLU A 429 12.38 11.27 23.33
CA GLU A 429 11.81 9.93 23.47
C GLU A 429 10.30 9.98 23.71
N ARG A 430 9.85 10.87 24.60
CA ARG A 430 8.42 11.05 24.92
C ARG A 430 7.64 11.51 23.71
N MET A 431 8.14 12.51 22.96
CA MET A 431 7.47 13.05 21.78
C MET A 431 7.48 12.08 20.60
N THR A 432 8.51 11.25 20.49
CA THR A 432 8.61 10.25 19.42
C THR A 432 7.92 8.93 19.75
N PHE A 433 7.44 8.76 20.97
CA PHE A 433 6.88 7.51 21.46
C PHE A 433 7.87 6.35 21.25
N CYS A 434 9.15 6.60 21.57
CA CYS A 434 10.25 5.66 21.34
C CYS A 434 9.94 4.28 21.95
N ALA A 435 10.01 3.24 21.11
CA ALA A 435 9.68 1.85 21.47
C ALA A 435 8.25 1.64 22.04
N GLU A 436 7.30 2.56 21.79
CA GLU A 436 5.87 2.41 22.09
C GLU A 436 5.01 2.04 20.87
N TRP A 437 5.62 1.95 19.69
CA TRP A 437 4.95 1.54 18.44
C TRP A 437 3.78 2.45 18.04
N LYS A 438 3.88 3.74 18.33
CA LYS A 438 2.94 4.75 17.82
C LYS A 438 3.48 5.36 16.53
N PRO A 439 2.66 5.44 15.48
CA PRO A 439 3.10 5.92 14.17
C PRO A 439 3.38 7.42 14.20
N LEU A 440 4.49 7.82 13.61
CA LEU A 440 4.84 9.19 13.25
C LEU A 440 4.97 9.31 11.74
N LEU A 441 5.07 10.53 11.24
CA LEU A 441 5.39 10.80 9.84
C LEU A 441 6.84 11.21 9.72
N ALA A 442 7.58 10.57 8.82
CA ALA A 442 8.90 10.99 8.42
C ALA A 442 8.86 11.58 7.01
N LYS A 443 9.48 12.74 6.81
CA LYS A 443 9.83 13.27 5.48
C LYS A 443 11.34 13.24 5.35
N LEU A 444 11.86 12.62 4.29
CA LEU A 444 13.28 12.67 3.96
C LEU A 444 13.70 14.11 3.64
N TYR A 445 14.79 14.57 4.24
CA TYR A 445 15.32 15.92 4.03
C TYR A 445 16.63 15.89 3.23
N SER A 446 17.59 15.09 3.68
CA SER A 446 18.90 14.93 3.03
C SER A 446 19.53 13.60 3.42
N TYR A 447 20.66 13.25 2.83
CA TYR A 447 21.53 12.17 3.31
C TYR A 447 22.82 12.79 3.84
N SER A 448 23.19 12.50 5.08
CA SER A 448 24.54 12.78 5.56
C SER A 448 25.45 11.67 5.08
N HIS A 449 26.45 12.03 4.28
CA HIS A 449 27.47 11.10 3.82
C HIS A 449 28.64 11.09 4.79
N SER A 450 28.95 9.93 5.36
CA SER A 450 30.29 9.62 5.86
C SER A 450 31.01 8.70 4.85
N GLU A 451 32.33 8.54 4.98
CA GLU A 451 33.12 7.65 4.10
C GLU A 451 32.68 6.16 4.19
N ILE A 452 31.87 5.79 5.19
CA ILE A 452 31.58 4.39 5.55
C ILE A 452 30.06 4.11 5.64
N SER A 453 29.22 5.13 5.85
CA SER A 453 27.75 4.99 5.96
C SER A 453 27.03 6.27 5.58
N SER A 454 25.86 6.15 4.96
CA SER A 454 24.95 7.25 4.66
C SER A 454 23.62 7.06 5.38
N TRP A 455 23.43 7.72 6.53
CA TRP A 455 22.13 7.74 7.18
C TRP A 455 21.29 8.94 6.69
N PRO A 456 19.98 8.75 6.47
CA PRO A 456 19.08 9.84 6.11
C PRO A 456 18.88 10.83 7.26
N SER A 457 18.83 12.11 6.91
CA SER A 457 18.28 13.16 7.77
C SER A 457 16.80 13.32 7.44
N VAL A 458 15.95 13.26 8.47
CA VAL A 458 14.49 13.22 8.33
C VAL A 458 13.82 14.30 9.19
N LYS A 459 12.69 14.84 8.71
CA LYS A 459 11.77 15.61 9.54
C LYS A 459 10.71 14.67 10.09
N LEU A 460 10.50 14.69 11.40
CA LEU A 460 9.46 13.92 12.07
C LEU A 460 8.26 14.81 12.42
N TYR A 461 7.06 14.26 12.21
CA TYR A 461 5.81 14.90 12.57
C TYR A 461 4.92 13.97 13.37
N ASP A 462 4.38 14.46 14.47
CA ASP A 462 3.27 13.82 15.17
C ASP A 462 1.93 14.34 14.61
N ASN A 463 1.04 13.42 14.23
CA ASN A 463 -0.29 13.73 13.73
C ASN A 463 -1.43 13.23 14.67
N SER A 464 -1.10 12.85 15.91
CA SER A 464 -2.04 12.26 16.87
C SER A 464 -3.21 13.18 17.26
N GLN A 465 -3.06 14.51 17.12
CA GLN A 465 -4.07 15.51 17.48
C GLN A 465 -4.77 16.16 16.27
N GLY A 466 -4.72 15.54 15.09
CA GLY A 466 -5.35 16.07 13.87
C GLY A 466 -4.63 17.28 13.24
N LYS A 467 -3.50 17.69 13.81
CA LYS A 467 -2.58 18.70 13.25
C LYS A 467 -1.17 18.13 13.28
N ALA A 468 -0.49 18.15 12.13
CA ALA A 468 0.92 17.75 12.05
C ALA A 468 1.81 18.73 12.85
N VAL A 469 2.39 18.23 13.93
CA VAL A 469 3.37 18.94 14.78
C VAL A 469 4.77 18.50 14.38
N ASP A 470 5.58 19.46 13.91
CA ASP A 470 6.99 19.24 13.57
C ASP A 470 7.82 19.08 14.85
N LEU A 471 8.36 17.89 15.09
CA LEU A 471 9.06 17.56 16.34
C LEU A 471 10.38 18.32 16.49
N GLY A 472 11.05 18.66 15.38
CA GLY A 472 12.26 19.48 15.43
C GLY A 472 11.97 20.90 15.89
N LYS A 473 10.87 21.49 15.40
CA LYS A 473 10.41 22.80 15.88
C LYS A 473 9.97 22.77 17.33
N GLU A 474 9.39 21.67 17.77
CA GLU A 474 8.96 21.51 19.16
C GLU A 474 10.16 21.43 20.12
N LEU A 475 11.24 20.73 19.75
CA LEU A 475 12.50 20.76 20.50
C LEU A 475 13.07 22.18 20.62
N ILE A 476 13.01 22.97 19.54
CA ILE A 476 13.43 24.39 19.57
C ILE A 476 12.53 25.20 20.52
N ARG A 477 11.20 24.99 20.44
CA ARG A 477 10.22 25.68 21.30
C ARG A 477 10.44 25.39 22.78
N LEU A 478 10.89 24.18 23.12
CA LEU A 478 11.23 23.75 24.48
C LEU A 478 12.60 24.25 24.97
N GLY A 479 13.41 24.85 24.07
CA GLY A 479 14.76 25.32 24.38
C GLY A 479 15.82 24.23 24.31
N HIS A 480 15.49 23.03 23.84
CA HIS A 480 16.45 21.92 23.76
C HIS A 480 17.36 22.01 22.53
N ALA A 481 16.89 22.67 21.48
CA ALA A 481 17.56 22.73 20.20
C ALA A 481 17.58 24.15 19.63
N VAL A 482 18.53 24.39 18.73
CA VAL A 482 18.54 25.58 17.87
C VAL A 482 18.46 25.17 16.41
N SER A 483 17.92 26.05 15.57
CA SER A 483 17.77 25.79 14.15
C SER A 483 19.12 25.82 13.44
N CYS A 484 19.32 24.85 12.54
CA CYS A 484 20.41 24.81 11.58
C CYS A 484 19.85 25.17 10.20
N GLU A 485 19.57 26.44 9.93
CA GLU A 485 19.43 26.89 8.54
C GLU A 485 20.84 27.04 7.96
N ASP A 486 21.08 26.51 6.76
CA ASP A 486 22.36 26.70 6.05
C ASP A 486 22.65 28.20 5.93
N GLU A 487 23.63 28.70 6.70
CA GLU A 487 24.24 30.00 6.44
C GLU A 487 25.06 29.91 5.14
N GLY A 488 24.35 29.97 4.02
CA GLY A 488 24.86 29.74 2.67
C GLY A 488 24.22 30.64 1.62
N ASN A 489 24.30 31.96 1.85
CA ASN A 489 24.20 33.05 0.88
C ASN A 489 22.84 33.27 0.16
N GLY A 490 22.29 34.46 0.39
CA GLY A 490 21.05 34.93 -0.22
C GLY A 490 21.14 35.07 -1.74
N LEU A 491 20.56 34.12 -2.46
CA LEU A 491 19.88 34.37 -3.73
C LEU A 491 18.61 33.53 -3.75
N ARG A 492 17.49 34.22 -3.60
CA ARG A 492 16.13 33.70 -3.75
C ARG A 492 15.97 33.22 -5.20
N GLY A 493 16.25 31.94 -5.43
CA GLY A 493 16.06 31.27 -6.70
C GLY A 493 15.52 29.88 -6.43
N ASP A 494 14.33 29.63 -6.97
CA ASP A 494 13.63 28.35 -7.07
C ASP A 494 14.45 27.35 -7.91
N TRP A 495 15.62 26.93 -7.39
CA TRP A 495 16.53 26.00 -8.05
C TRP A 495 16.58 24.67 -7.29
N ASP A 496 15.78 23.71 -7.77
CA ASP A 496 16.17 22.30 -7.96
C ASP A 496 16.58 21.45 -6.75
N GLU A 497 16.05 21.71 -5.55
CA GLU A 497 16.25 20.87 -4.36
C GLU A 497 15.83 19.40 -4.61
N SER A 498 14.71 19.21 -5.33
CA SER A 498 14.22 17.90 -5.77
C SER A 498 15.15 17.20 -6.78
N ARG A 499 15.91 17.95 -7.59
CA ARG A 499 16.84 17.37 -8.59
C ARG A 499 18.15 16.91 -7.95
N SER A 500 18.59 17.58 -6.88
CA SER A 500 19.75 17.15 -6.09
C SER A 500 19.46 15.83 -5.35
N LEU A 501 18.29 15.72 -4.73
CA LEU A 501 17.85 14.51 -4.04
C LEU A 501 17.58 13.36 -5.02
N GLN A 502 16.93 13.61 -6.16
CA GLN A 502 16.70 12.58 -7.17
C GLN A 502 18.02 12.04 -7.74
N LYS A 503 19.00 12.92 -8.00
CA LYS A 503 20.32 12.51 -8.49
C LYS A 503 21.07 11.66 -7.45
N MET A 504 21.00 12.00 -6.16
CA MET A 504 21.60 11.18 -5.08
C MET A 504 20.91 9.81 -4.93
N LEU A 505 19.59 9.73 -5.14
CA LEU A 505 18.84 8.47 -5.12
C LEU A 505 19.13 7.59 -6.34
N ASP A 506 19.35 8.20 -7.50
CA ASP A 506 19.74 7.52 -8.75
C ASP A 506 21.17 6.94 -8.63
N ASP A 507 22.09 7.64 -7.96
CA ASP A 507 23.44 7.15 -7.69
C ASP A 507 23.46 5.95 -6.71
N MET A 508 22.51 5.89 -5.76
CA MET A 508 22.34 4.76 -4.83
C MET A 508 21.70 3.54 -5.49
N THR A 509 20.68 3.74 -6.34
CA THR A 509 19.98 2.66 -7.05
C THR A 509 20.83 2.08 -8.20
N GLY A 510 21.72 2.88 -8.79
CA GLY A 510 22.71 2.41 -9.77
C GLY A 510 23.73 1.41 -9.19
N ALA A 511 23.92 1.38 -7.87
CA ALA A 511 24.78 0.42 -7.18
C ALA A 511 24.07 -0.89 -6.77
N THR A 512 22.72 -0.92 -6.75
CA THR A 512 21.94 -2.09 -6.31
C THR A 512 21.18 -2.80 -7.44
N SER A 513 21.38 -2.39 -8.69
CA SER A 513 20.62 -2.92 -9.82
C SER A 513 21.29 -4.11 -10.47
N GLU A 514 21.25 -5.27 -9.83
CA GLU A 514 20.89 -6.56 -10.46
C GLU A 514 20.26 -7.44 -9.36
N LEU A 515 19.12 -8.07 -9.65
CA LEU A 515 18.34 -8.98 -8.78
C LEU A 515 17.26 -8.36 -7.87
N SER A 516 16.21 -7.82 -8.49
CA SER A 516 14.87 -7.87 -7.89
C SER A 516 13.87 -8.35 -8.94
N MET A 517 13.87 -9.66 -9.18
CA MET A 517 12.85 -10.35 -9.96
C MET A 517 12.24 -11.49 -9.13
N SER A 518 10.91 -11.51 -9.11
CA SER A 518 10.02 -12.59 -8.69
C SER A 518 9.90 -12.93 -7.20
N CYS A 519 8.91 -12.33 -6.52
CA CYS A 519 8.06 -13.07 -5.56
C CYS A 519 6.81 -12.27 -5.15
N ILE A 520 5.84 -12.16 -6.06
CA ILE A 520 4.43 -11.96 -5.69
C ILE A 520 3.56 -12.80 -6.63
N SER A 521 3.48 -14.11 -6.38
CA SER A 521 2.38 -14.98 -6.85
C SER A 521 2.56 -16.36 -6.26
N LEU A 522 1.82 -16.67 -5.20
CA LEU A 522 1.37 -18.03 -4.93
C LEU A 522 -0.03 -17.93 -4.33
N SER A 523 -1.01 -18.10 -5.20
CA SER A 523 -2.40 -18.42 -4.89
C SER A 523 -2.50 -19.78 -4.22
N GLU A 524 -3.37 -19.87 -3.22
CA GLU A 524 -3.85 -21.09 -2.58
C GLU A 524 -4.47 -22.04 -3.60
N VAL A 525 -3.80 -23.15 -3.93
CA VAL A 525 -4.46 -24.41 -4.30
C VAL A 525 -3.55 -25.58 -3.88
N ALA A 526 -3.66 -26.02 -2.63
CA ALA A 526 -3.10 -27.32 -2.23
C ALA A 526 -4.13 -28.39 -2.62
N SER A 527 -3.83 -29.12 -3.69
CA SER A 527 -4.57 -30.31 -4.11
C SER A 527 -4.57 -31.38 -3.03
N ILE A 528 -5.77 -31.81 -2.65
CA ILE A 528 -6.04 -33.03 -1.90
C ILE A 528 -5.83 -34.20 -2.86
N SER A 529 -4.74 -34.95 -2.68
CA SER A 529 -4.53 -36.25 -3.34
C SER A 529 -5.34 -37.31 -2.61
N GLY A 530 -6.47 -37.69 -3.17
CA GLY A 530 -7.25 -38.87 -2.78
C GLY A 530 -7.24 -39.89 -3.89
N SER A 531 -6.60 -41.03 -3.63
CA SER A 531 -6.52 -42.22 -4.47
C SER A 531 -7.92 -42.79 -4.74
N VAL A 532 -8.23 -43.08 -6.01
CA VAL A 532 -9.14 -44.16 -6.43
C VAL A 532 -8.65 -44.70 -7.79
N ASP A 533 -8.43 -46.01 -7.78
CA ASP A 533 -8.15 -46.93 -8.86
C ASP A 533 -9.35 -47.01 -9.83
N ASP A 534 -9.12 -47.05 -11.14
CA ASP A 534 -9.92 -47.88 -12.05
C ASP A 534 -9.32 -47.88 -13.47
N THR A 535 -8.77 -49.03 -13.80
CA THR A 535 -8.58 -49.61 -15.13
C THR A 535 -9.82 -49.51 -16.01
N ILE A 536 -9.67 -49.24 -17.30
CA ILE A 536 -10.26 -49.98 -18.43
C ILE A 536 -9.51 -49.56 -19.70
N ASP A 537 -8.78 -50.53 -20.26
CA ASP A 537 -8.36 -50.56 -21.65
C ASP A 537 -9.60 -50.87 -22.52
N GLU A 538 -9.85 -50.07 -23.56
CA GLU A 538 -10.68 -50.50 -24.70
C GLU A 538 -9.82 -50.55 -25.96
N GLU A 539 -9.53 -51.79 -26.38
CA GLU A 539 -9.04 -52.15 -27.71
C GLU A 539 -10.23 -52.46 -28.64
N PHE A 540 -10.14 -51.95 -29.87
CA PHE A 540 -10.72 -52.49 -31.12
C PHE A 540 -12.23 -52.72 -31.28
N ASN A 541 -12.72 -52.07 -32.36
CA ASN A 541 -13.94 -52.25 -33.18
C ASN A 541 -15.24 -51.57 -32.75
#